data_AF-A0A971KBE1-F1
#
_entry.id   AF-A0A971KBE1-F1
#
_cell.length_a   1.000
_cell.length_b   1.000
_cell.length_c   1.000
_cell.angle_alpha   90.00
_cell.angle_beta   90.00
_cell.angle_gamma   90.00
#
_symmetry.space_group_name_H-M   'P 1'
#
loop_
_entity.id
_entity.type
_entity.pdbx_description
1 polymer ?
#
loop_
_entity_poly.entity_id
_entity_poly.type
_entity_poly.pdbx_seq_one_letter_code
_entity_poly.pdbx_strand_id
1 'polypeptide(L)'
;MASDYIYAVRGWLELSWPDEEVEGVDETAEQHAAKVARIHELLTSTATAIELADRGTPGEKRYRAGWCWPQDDLGGTEYVFFGGDVGEPAVVLNQVREVIAIDPFVDGYFSVEGEDGEQVRQWLIKSGKIYSRRTLFPDFDEEGIPQGYSSLPSS
;
A
#
# COMPACT_ATOMS: atom_id res chain seq x y z
N MET A 1 -25.45 -17.28 6.00
CA MET A 1 -24.67 -16.03 5.99
C MET A 1 -23.54 -16.27 5.03
N ALA A 2 -23.44 -15.52 3.93
CA ALA A 2 -22.27 -15.61 3.06
C ALA A 2 -21.06 -15.19 3.91
N SER A 3 -19.95 -15.95 3.86
CA SER A 3 -18.70 -15.46 4.42
C SER A 3 -18.35 -14.17 3.70
N ASP A 4 -18.11 -13.09 4.44
CA ASP A 4 -17.54 -11.88 3.87
C ASP A 4 -16.19 -12.30 3.29
N TYR A 5 -16.06 -12.32 1.97
CA TYR A 5 -14.87 -12.78 1.30
C TYR A 5 -13.71 -11.82 1.63
N ILE A 6 -12.63 -12.35 2.19
CA ILE A 6 -11.49 -11.56 2.68
C ILE A 6 -10.37 -11.57 1.64
N TYR A 7 -9.71 -10.43 1.54
CA TYR A 7 -8.47 -10.26 0.79
C TYR A 7 -7.34 -9.84 1.71
N ALA A 8 -6.21 -10.52 1.62
CA ALA A 8 -4.96 -10.05 2.18
C ALA A 8 -4.37 -8.99 1.23
N VAL A 9 -4.33 -7.73 1.67
CA VAL A 9 -3.75 -6.62 0.92
C VAL A 9 -2.45 -6.19 1.57
N ARG A 10 -1.38 -6.16 0.78
CA ARG A 10 0.00 -5.93 1.25
C ARG A 10 0.72 -5.04 0.25
N GLY A 11 1.42 -4.01 0.70
CA GLY A 11 2.12 -3.12 -0.21
C GLY A 11 2.88 -2.00 0.46
N TRP A 12 3.43 -1.13 -0.37
CA TRP A 12 4.18 0.04 0.04
C TRP A 12 4.03 1.17 -0.98
N LEU A 13 4.26 2.39 -0.51
CA LEU A 13 4.42 3.59 -1.30
C LEU A 13 5.74 4.26 -0.91
N GLU A 14 6.46 4.72 -1.93
CA GLU A 14 7.62 5.60 -1.83
C GLU A 14 7.13 7.03 -2.07
N LEU A 15 7.22 7.87 -1.04
CA LEU A 15 6.86 9.28 -1.13
C LEU A 15 7.97 9.99 -1.89
N SER A 16 7.61 10.64 -2.98
CA SER A 16 8.57 11.20 -3.90
C SER A 16 9.24 12.43 -3.30
N TRP A 17 10.52 12.64 -3.60
CA TRP A 17 11.10 13.97 -3.61
C TRP A 17 11.40 14.27 -5.08
N PRO A 18 10.52 15.00 -5.79
CA PRO A 18 10.65 15.16 -7.23
C PRO A 18 11.92 15.94 -7.56
N ASP A 19 12.52 15.56 -8.67
CA ASP A 19 13.72 16.17 -9.22
C ASP A 19 13.33 17.23 -10.26
N GLU A 20 13.98 18.40 -10.22
CA GLU A 20 13.67 19.49 -11.15
C GLU A 20 13.96 19.09 -12.62
N GLU A 21 14.99 18.29 -12.88
CA GLU A 21 15.38 17.87 -14.22
C GLU A 21 14.45 16.81 -14.81
N VAL A 22 13.87 15.95 -13.97
CA VAL A 22 13.00 14.84 -14.40
C VAL A 22 11.52 15.19 -14.34
N GLU A 23 11.05 15.71 -13.20
CA GLU A 23 9.65 16.03 -12.94
C GLU A 23 9.31 17.52 -13.16
N GLY A 24 10.31 18.39 -13.29
CA GLY A 24 10.08 19.84 -13.47
C GLY A 24 9.61 20.54 -12.20
N VAL A 25 9.85 19.95 -11.03
CA VAL A 25 9.42 20.46 -9.73
C VAL A 25 10.64 20.58 -8.82
N ASP A 26 11.00 21.83 -8.47
CA ASP A 26 11.98 22.12 -7.43
C ASP A 26 11.26 22.18 -6.07
N GLU A 27 11.09 21.02 -5.43
CA GLU A 27 10.48 20.90 -4.11
C GLU A 27 11.51 21.16 -3.00
N THR A 28 11.28 22.17 -2.16
CA THR A 28 12.15 22.44 -1.01
C THR A 28 11.97 21.39 0.09
N ALA A 29 12.96 21.25 0.97
CA ALA A 29 12.87 20.36 2.13
C ALA A 29 11.66 20.65 3.03
N GLU A 30 11.29 21.92 3.21
CA GLU A 30 10.10 22.29 4.01
C GLU A 30 8.79 21.91 3.31
N GLN A 31 8.73 22.04 1.98
CA GLN A 31 7.56 21.60 1.20
C GLN A 31 7.43 20.08 1.26
N HIS A 32 8.55 19.37 1.11
CA HIS A 32 8.62 17.93 1.23
C HIS A 32 8.15 17.46 2.62
N ALA A 33 8.72 18.01 3.70
CA ALA A 33 8.31 17.68 5.06
C ALA A 33 6.82 17.97 5.33
N ALA A 34 6.29 19.08 4.81
CA ALA A 34 4.87 19.41 4.93
C ALA A 34 3.97 18.43 4.15
N LYS A 35 4.41 17.98 2.97
CA LYS A 35 3.74 16.94 2.19
C LYS A 35 3.69 15.61 2.95
N VAL A 36 4.83 15.15 3.46
CA VAL A 36 4.93 13.92 4.27
C VAL A 36 4.03 14.00 5.51
N ALA A 37 4.05 15.12 6.24
CA ALA A 37 3.20 15.32 7.41
C ALA A 37 1.69 15.22 7.08
N ARG A 38 1.26 15.77 5.94
CA ARG A 38 -0.14 15.63 5.47
C ARG A 38 -0.52 14.19 5.15
N ILE A 39 0.39 13.44 4.52
CA ILE A 39 0.15 12.01 4.21
C ILE A 39 0.09 11.21 5.51
N HIS A 40 0.95 11.53 6.47
CA HIS A 40 0.90 10.94 7.81
C HIS A 40 -0.45 11.18 8.49
N GLU A 41 -0.95 12.41 8.51
CA GLU A 41 -2.27 12.73 9.05
C GLU A 41 -3.40 11.99 8.32
N LEU A 42 -3.36 11.96 6.98
CA LEU A 42 -4.34 11.27 6.15
C LEU A 42 -4.46 9.77 6.49
N LEU A 43 -3.31 9.09 6.60
CA LEU A 43 -3.23 7.64 6.74
C LEU A 43 -3.30 7.17 8.20
N THR A 44 -3.08 8.06 9.17
CA THR A 44 -3.18 7.72 10.60
C THR A 44 -4.62 7.32 10.94
N SER A 45 -4.78 6.11 11.48
CA SER A 45 -6.08 5.67 11.98
C SER A 45 -6.47 6.42 13.25
N THR A 46 -7.69 6.92 13.28
CA THR A 46 -8.33 7.49 14.48
C THR A 46 -9.34 6.51 15.09
N ALA A 47 -9.42 5.28 14.57
CA ALA A 47 -10.35 4.27 15.07
C ALA A 47 -9.90 3.71 16.40
N THR A 48 -10.85 3.55 17.32
CA THR A 48 -10.63 2.84 18.59
C THR A 48 -10.63 1.33 18.37
N ALA A 49 -10.09 0.57 19.33
CA ALA A 49 -10.11 -0.90 19.27
C ALA A 49 -11.54 -1.48 19.14
N ILE A 50 -12.54 -0.82 19.74
CA ILE A 50 -13.95 -1.23 19.65
C ILE A 50 -14.46 -1.05 18.22
N GLU A 51 -14.16 0.08 17.58
CA GLU A 51 -14.54 0.35 16.19
C GLU A 51 -13.81 -0.56 15.19
N LEU A 52 -12.55 -0.89 15.45
CA LEU A 52 -11.81 -1.86 14.64
C LEU A 52 -12.40 -3.28 14.73
N ALA A 53 -12.90 -3.67 15.89
CA ALA A 53 -13.57 -4.95 16.08
C ALA A 53 -15.00 -4.98 15.50
N ASP A 54 -15.67 -3.83 15.40
CA ASP A 54 -17.03 -3.72 14.89
C ASP A 54 -17.09 -3.77 13.36
N ARG A 55 -17.75 -4.81 12.83
CA ARG A 55 -17.98 -4.98 11.38
C ARG A 55 -18.91 -3.91 10.78
N GLY A 56 -19.67 -3.19 11.61
CA GLY A 56 -20.49 -2.06 11.18
C GLY A 56 -19.70 -0.77 10.96
N THR A 57 -18.46 -0.68 11.45
CA THR A 57 -17.62 0.51 11.22
C THR A 57 -17.17 0.54 9.75
N PRO A 58 -17.30 1.69 9.05
CA PRO A 58 -16.93 1.80 7.64
C PRO A 58 -15.48 1.42 7.35
N GLY A 59 -15.27 0.76 6.20
CA GLY A 59 -13.94 0.36 5.73
C GLY A 59 -12.97 1.53 5.64
N GLU A 60 -13.43 2.73 5.21
CA GLU A 60 -12.54 3.89 5.07
C GLU A 60 -11.86 4.28 6.38
N LYS A 61 -12.54 4.06 7.52
CA LYS A 61 -12.03 4.35 8.85
C LYS A 61 -11.20 3.19 9.38
N ARG A 62 -11.70 1.95 9.24
CA ARG A 62 -11.02 0.76 9.75
C ARG A 62 -9.69 0.48 9.06
N TYR A 63 -9.67 0.51 7.73
CA TYR A 63 -8.51 0.08 6.96
C TYR A 63 -7.32 1.02 7.12
N ARG A 64 -7.53 2.26 7.60
CA ARG A 64 -6.42 3.14 7.98
C ARG A 64 -5.48 2.52 9.02
N ALA A 65 -5.98 1.61 9.85
CA ALA A 65 -5.16 0.92 10.85
C ALA A 65 -4.13 -0.05 10.24
N GLY A 66 -4.26 -0.39 8.95
CA GLY A 66 -3.29 -1.21 8.23
C GLY A 66 -2.09 -0.44 7.71
N TRP A 67 -2.11 0.91 7.71
CA TRP A 67 -0.97 1.72 7.32
C TRP A 67 0.04 1.84 8.46
N CYS A 68 1.31 1.69 8.15
CA CYS A 68 2.40 1.87 9.10
C CYS A 68 3.60 2.58 8.46
N TRP A 69 4.35 3.26 9.31
CA TRP A 69 5.52 4.05 8.95
C TRP A 69 6.78 3.38 9.52
N PRO A 70 7.94 3.49 8.84
CA PRO A 70 9.23 3.23 9.45
C PRO A 70 9.38 3.97 10.78
N GLN A 71 10.09 3.37 11.73
CA GLN A 71 10.48 4.06 12.96
C GLN A 71 11.61 5.06 12.71
N ASP A 72 12.50 4.71 11.78
CA ASP A 72 13.65 5.49 11.35
C ASP A 72 13.70 5.48 9.82
N ASP A 73 13.99 6.64 9.23
CA ASP A 73 14.19 6.75 7.79
C ASP A 73 15.60 6.30 7.41
N LEU A 74 15.69 5.38 6.45
CA LEU A 74 16.95 4.91 5.89
C LEU A 74 17.26 5.69 4.61
N GLY A 75 18.00 6.79 4.73
CA GLY A 75 18.39 7.63 3.59
C GLY A 75 17.53 8.88 3.46
N GLY A 76 17.23 9.30 2.23
CA GLY A 76 16.47 10.51 1.92
C GLY A 76 15.12 10.25 1.27
N THR A 77 14.59 9.03 1.39
CA THR A 77 13.34 8.60 0.75
C THR A 77 12.41 8.01 1.79
N GLU A 78 11.23 8.61 1.92
CA GLU A 78 10.22 8.26 2.89
C GLU A 78 9.31 7.16 2.34
N TYR A 79 9.11 6.11 3.15
CA TYR A 79 8.24 4.99 2.79
C TYR A 79 7.04 4.91 3.73
N VAL A 80 5.91 4.44 3.20
CA VAL A 80 4.76 4.02 3.99
C VAL A 80 4.27 2.66 3.51
N PHE A 81 3.92 1.79 4.46
CA PHE A 81 3.55 0.40 4.21
C PHE A 81 2.10 0.17 4.54
N PHE A 82 1.50 -0.81 3.86
CA PHE A 82 0.18 -1.31 4.19
C PHE A 82 0.21 -2.83 4.36
N GLY A 83 -0.42 -3.31 5.41
CA GLY A 83 -0.73 -4.73 5.58
C GLY A 83 -2.05 -4.90 6.30
N GLY A 84 -2.96 -5.68 5.72
CA GLY A 84 -4.20 -6.03 6.41
C GLY A 84 -5.13 -6.92 5.61
N ASP A 85 -5.99 -7.60 6.36
CA ASP A 85 -7.10 -8.39 5.82
C ASP A 85 -8.34 -7.50 5.69
N VAL A 86 -8.82 -7.34 4.46
CA VAL A 86 -9.90 -6.42 4.11
C VAL A 86 -10.98 -7.12 3.30
N GLY A 87 -12.24 -6.77 3.52
CA GLY A 87 -13.36 -7.25 2.69
C GLY A 87 -13.48 -6.48 1.38
N GLU A 88 -13.04 -5.21 1.36
CA GLU A 88 -13.19 -4.32 0.21
C GLU A 88 -11.85 -3.68 -0.19
N PRO A 89 -11.01 -4.37 -1.00
CA PRO A 89 -9.72 -3.82 -1.45
C PRO A 89 -9.83 -2.47 -2.13
N ALA A 90 -10.95 -2.18 -2.80
CA ALA A 90 -11.20 -0.90 -3.46
C ALA A 90 -11.13 0.30 -2.49
N VAL A 91 -11.42 0.10 -1.21
CA VAL A 91 -11.29 1.14 -0.18
C VAL A 91 -9.82 1.47 0.07
N VAL A 92 -8.94 0.47 0.15
CA VAL A 92 -7.48 0.68 0.25
C VAL A 92 -6.97 1.39 -1.00
N LEU A 93 -7.43 0.98 -2.19
CA LEU A 93 -7.07 1.65 -3.44
C LEU A 93 -7.51 3.12 -3.47
N ASN A 94 -8.65 3.46 -2.85
CA ASN A 94 -9.09 4.84 -2.72
C ASN A 94 -8.17 5.64 -1.78
N GLN A 95 -7.70 5.04 -0.68
CA GLN A 95 -6.70 5.67 0.19
C GLN A 95 -5.38 5.92 -0.56
N VAL A 96 -4.94 4.98 -1.40
CA VAL A 96 -3.79 5.19 -2.31
C VAL A 96 -4.03 6.39 -3.24
N ARG A 97 -5.25 6.53 -3.79
CA ARG A 97 -5.59 7.70 -4.63
C ARG A 97 -5.59 9.01 -3.84
N GLU A 98 -5.99 9.00 -2.56
CA GLU A 98 -5.88 10.16 -1.68
C GLU A 98 -4.41 10.55 -1.47
N VAL A 99 -3.50 9.57 -1.32
CA VAL A 99 -2.04 9.83 -1.29
C VAL A 99 -1.56 10.43 -2.60
N ILE A 100 -1.92 9.85 -3.75
CA ILE A 100 -1.54 10.36 -5.08
C ILE A 100 -2.03 11.82 -5.30
N ALA A 101 -3.17 12.18 -4.74
CA ALA A 101 -3.67 13.55 -4.82
C ALA A 101 -2.82 14.55 -4.01
N ILE A 102 -2.08 14.08 -3.01
CA ILE A 102 -1.12 14.86 -2.22
C ILE A 102 0.27 14.84 -2.88
N ASP A 103 0.69 13.66 -3.34
CA ASP A 103 1.98 13.39 -3.98
C ASP A 103 1.76 12.76 -5.37
N PRO A 104 1.75 13.57 -6.45
CA PRO A 104 1.47 13.10 -7.79
C PRO A 104 2.62 12.28 -8.42
N PHE A 105 3.76 12.16 -7.74
CA PHE A 105 4.92 11.40 -8.24
C PHE A 105 5.22 10.17 -7.38
N VAL A 106 4.38 9.86 -6.39
CA VAL A 106 4.49 8.66 -5.56
C VAL A 106 4.61 7.40 -6.43
N ASP A 107 5.53 6.53 -6.03
CA ASP A 107 5.74 5.20 -6.60
C ASP A 107 5.33 4.13 -5.60
N GLY A 108 5.03 2.92 -6.06
CA GLY A 108 4.74 1.85 -5.13
C GLY A 108 4.13 0.61 -5.74
N TYR A 109 3.84 -0.35 -4.87
CA TYR A 109 3.35 -1.65 -5.27
C TYR A 109 2.49 -2.29 -4.19
N PHE A 110 1.38 -2.92 -4.62
CA PHE A 110 0.47 -3.67 -3.77
C PHE A 110 0.13 -5.02 -4.38
N SER A 111 0.13 -6.07 -3.58
CA SER A 111 -0.56 -7.34 -3.87
C SER A 111 -1.90 -7.38 -3.15
N VAL A 112 -2.88 -8.00 -3.81
CA VAL A 112 -4.24 -8.23 -3.31
C VAL A 112 -4.57 -9.68 -3.61
N GLU A 113 -4.78 -10.47 -2.57
CA GLU A 113 -4.93 -11.91 -2.67
C GLU A 113 -6.18 -12.32 -1.90
N GLY A 114 -7.14 -12.94 -2.58
CA GLY A 114 -8.32 -13.53 -1.93
C GLY A 114 -7.93 -14.73 -1.06
N GLU A 115 -8.68 -14.97 0.00
CA GLU A 115 -8.43 -16.07 0.96
C GLU A 115 -8.39 -17.47 0.30
N ASP A 116 -9.03 -17.66 -0.84
CA ASP A 116 -9.04 -18.92 -1.59
C ASP A 116 -7.95 -19.03 -2.68
N GLY A 117 -7.11 -18.00 -2.83
CA GLY A 117 -6.08 -17.92 -3.88
C GLY A 117 -6.63 -17.70 -5.30
N GLU A 118 -7.96 -17.74 -5.50
CA GLU A 118 -8.58 -17.65 -6.84
C GLU A 118 -8.58 -16.20 -7.37
N GLN A 119 -8.70 -15.21 -6.47
CA GLN A 119 -8.71 -13.80 -6.86
C GLN A 119 -7.40 -13.11 -6.49
N VAL A 120 -6.65 -12.79 -7.53
CA VAL A 120 -5.37 -12.09 -7.39
C VAL A 120 -5.34 -10.81 -8.20
N ARG A 121 -4.83 -9.74 -7.59
CA ARG A 121 -4.58 -8.47 -8.26
C ARG A 121 -3.26 -7.89 -7.77
N GLN A 122 -2.66 -7.12 -8.64
CA GLN A 122 -1.53 -6.28 -8.28
C GLN A 122 -1.79 -4.87 -8.75
N TRP A 123 -1.39 -3.90 -7.94
CA TRP A 123 -1.37 -2.50 -8.30
C TRP A 123 0.07 -2.03 -8.31
N LEU A 124 0.52 -1.57 -9.47
CA LEU A 124 1.79 -0.87 -9.61
C LEU A 124 1.46 0.61 -9.72
N ILE A 125 2.05 1.42 -8.84
CA ILE A 125 1.96 2.87 -8.89
C ILE A 125 3.29 3.37 -9.45
N LYS A 126 3.23 4.11 -10.56
CA LYS A 126 4.41 4.73 -11.17
C LYS A 126 4.12 6.18 -11.54
N SER A 127 4.83 7.11 -10.92
CA SER A 127 4.67 8.56 -11.04
C SER A 127 3.19 8.94 -10.90
N GLY A 128 2.56 8.50 -9.80
CA GLY A 128 1.15 8.71 -9.49
C GLY A 128 0.14 7.98 -10.39
N LYS A 129 0.57 7.22 -11.39
CA LYS A 129 -0.33 6.43 -12.26
C LYS A 129 -0.46 5.01 -11.76
N ILE A 130 -1.70 4.52 -11.67
CA ILE A 130 -1.99 3.17 -11.20
C ILE A 130 -2.18 2.23 -12.40
N TYR A 131 -1.35 1.19 -12.45
CA TYR A 131 -1.45 0.05 -13.36
C TYR A 131 -1.96 -1.15 -12.58
N SER A 132 -2.73 -2.03 -13.22
CA SER A 132 -3.20 -3.24 -12.56
C SER A 132 -3.06 -4.46 -13.45
N ARG A 133 -2.80 -5.60 -12.81
CA ARG A 133 -2.87 -6.93 -13.45
C ARG A 133 -3.53 -7.92 -12.50
N ARG A 134 -4.10 -9.00 -13.06
CA ARG A 134 -4.82 -10.05 -12.32
C ARG A 134 -4.02 -11.34 -12.21
N THR A 135 -2.74 -11.22 -11.91
CA THR A 135 -1.80 -12.35 -11.80
C THR A 135 -0.80 -12.02 -10.71
N LEU A 136 -0.55 -12.97 -9.81
CA LEU A 136 0.50 -12.83 -8.79
C LEU A 136 1.89 -13.04 -9.40
N PHE A 137 2.87 -12.39 -8.79
CA PHE A 137 4.26 -12.80 -8.80
C PHE A 137 4.39 -13.85 -7.72
N PRO A 138 5.12 -14.93 -8.00
CA PRO A 138 4.57 -16.24 -8.38
C PRO A 138 3.50 -16.75 -7.39
N ASP A 139 2.73 -17.77 -7.79
CA ASP A 139 1.73 -18.39 -6.91
C ASP A 139 2.41 -18.92 -5.63
N PHE A 140 1.97 -18.44 -4.47
CA PHE A 140 2.55 -18.80 -3.17
C PHE A 140 2.06 -20.15 -2.67
N ASP A 141 0.95 -20.65 -3.22
CA ASP A 141 0.33 -21.92 -2.82
C ASP A 141 0.75 -23.08 -3.74
N GLU A 142 1.47 -22.80 -4.83
CA GLU A 142 2.00 -23.82 -5.73
C GLU A 142 3.13 -24.62 -5.04
N GLU A 143 3.01 -25.95 -5.02
CA GLU A 143 4.05 -26.81 -4.49
C GLU A 143 5.32 -26.73 -5.35
N GLY A 144 6.44 -26.33 -4.74
CA GLY A 144 7.76 -26.33 -5.36
C GLY A 144 8.48 -25.01 -5.23
N ILE A 145 9.55 -24.83 -6.01
CA ILE A 145 10.22 -23.53 -6.13
C ILE A 145 9.37 -22.68 -7.07
N PRO A 146 8.93 -21.48 -6.64
CA PRO A 146 8.11 -20.64 -7.49
C PRO A 146 8.79 -20.32 -8.83
N GLN A 147 8.01 -20.26 -9.91
CA GLN A 147 8.57 -20.09 -11.26
C GLN A 147 9.45 -18.83 -11.37
N GLY A 148 10.68 -19.02 -11.85
CA GLY A 148 11.65 -17.93 -12.00
C GLY A 148 12.47 -17.60 -10.75
N TYR A 149 12.27 -18.35 -9.66
CA TYR A 149 13.02 -18.21 -8.42
C TYR A 149 14.04 -19.35 -8.26
N SER A 150 15.01 -19.13 -7.38
CA SER A 150 15.96 -20.15 -6.94
C SER A 150 16.06 -20.09 -5.42
N SER A 151 16.19 -21.24 -4.76
CA SER A 151 16.43 -21.30 -3.32
C SER A 151 17.81 -20.70 -3.00
N LEU A 152 17.87 -19.76 -2.06
CA LEU A 152 19.14 -19.31 -1.50
C LEU A 152 19.68 -20.41 -0.57
N PRO A 153 21.01 -20.63 -0.52
CA PRO A 153 21.59 -21.57 0.43
C PRO A 153 21.28 -21.12 1.86
N SER A 154 20.97 -22.08 2.73
CA SER A 154 20.92 -21.84 4.17
C SER A 154 22.33 -21.42 4.62
N SER A 155 22.45 -20.21 5.16
CA SER A 155 23.68 -19.71 5.79
C SER A 155 24.06 -20.53 7.02
#